data_AF-W6PPV7-F1
#
_entry.id   AF-W6PPV7-F1
#
_cell.length_a   1.000
_cell.length_b   1.000
_cell.length_c   1.000
_cell.angle_alpha   90.00
_cell.angle_beta   90.00
_cell.angle_gamma   90.00
#
_symmetry.space_group_name_H-M   'P 1'
#
loop_
_entity.id
_entity.type
_entity.pdbx_description
1 polymer ?
#
loop_
_entity_poly.entity_id
_entity_poly.type
_entity_poly.pdbx_seq_one_letter_code
_entity_poly.pdbx_strand_id
1 'polypeptide(L)'
;MFAFDKQYKSVPKPPRASTEQSSSANRNKPQPQGAPVDVEYSAHAKFLQQMEIYKTLKLAIKRADIGIIRRAFARCCLLFHGSNKSKYAFLSLYMTWITQTPAADQELQHAILANGLVNLRGAEDSWFEMDRLNEFFNLQMKTLMATRRTSSIDVATLFRTTALTASYCTDLKESIEQAFGEHTNSTHTAKDVSDDVRNLAFQIYSSGSIDERKDGRDSPFQPPDIVSRGCALIVNGVIRFNKLVVHGQWTGDELDDSSGLASTSIGVLDDYVTKEPEEDKSNMATLMI
;
A
#
# COMPACT_ATOMS: atom_id res chain seq x y z
N MET A 1 -6.15 -8.87 -51.26
CA MET A 1 -6.36 -10.15 -51.97
C MET A 1 -5.01 -10.81 -52.16
N PHE A 2 -4.55 -11.57 -51.16
CA PHE A 2 -3.43 -12.51 -51.26
C PHE A 2 -3.74 -13.68 -50.35
N ALA A 3 -3.76 -14.86 -50.95
CA ALA A 3 -4.10 -16.13 -50.33
C ALA A 3 -2.87 -16.72 -49.62
N PHE A 4 -3.09 -17.32 -48.45
CA PHE A 4 -2.23 -18.36 -47.91
C PHE A 4 -3.13 -19.53 -47.53
N ASP A 5 -2.95 -20.62 -48.26
CA ASP A 5 -3.57 -21.92 -48.05
C ASP A 5 -2.55 -22.87 -47.39
N LYS A 6 -3.08 -23.81 -46.58
CA LYS A 6 -2.43 -24.98 -45.92
C LYS A 6 -1.48 -24.67 -44.75
N GLN A 7 -1.54 -25.31 -43.58
CA GLN A 7 -2.05 -26.63 -43.19
C GLN A 7 -2.38 -26.62 -41.68
N TYR A 8 -3.66 -26.65 -41.30
CA TYR A 8 -4.05 -26.92 -39.90
C TYR A 8 -4.20 -28.43 -39.71
N LYS A 9 -3.31 -29.00 -38.88
CA LYS A 9 -3.47 -30.36 -38.35
C LYS A 9 -4.76 -30.43 -37.54
N SER A 10 -5.52 -31.50 -37.76
CA SER A 10 -6.81 -31.81 -37.14
C SER A 10 -6.75 -31.79 -35.61
N VAL A 11 -7.37 -30.80 -35.00
CA VAL A 11 -7.66 -30.78 -33.56
C VAL A 11 -8.91 -31.63 -33.32
N PRO A 12 -8.92 -32.55 -32.36
CA PRO A 12 -10.07 -33.40 -32.08
C PRO A 12 -11.29 -32.57 -31.65
N LYS A 13 -12.42 -32.89 -32.30
CA LYS A 13 -13.73 -32.27 -32.14
C LYS A 13 -14.24 -32.48 -30.70
N PRO A 14 -14.60 -31.43 -29.93
CA PRO A 14 -15.26 -31.62 -28.66
C PRO A 14 -16.66 -32.22 -28.88
N PRO A 15 -17.13 -33.09 -27.96
CA PRO A 15 -18.43 -33.73 -28.09
C PRO A 15 -19.56 -32.69 -28.11
N ARG A 16 -20.53 -32.94 -28.99
CA ARG A 16 -21.74 -32.15 -29.22
C ARG A 16 -22.47 -31.86 -27.90
N ALA A 17 -22.82 -30.59 -27.72
CA ALA A 17 -23.81 -30.13 -26.75
C ALA A 17 -25.12 -30.90 -26.92
N SER A 18 -25.53 -31.60 -25.88
CA SER A 18 -26.90 -32.05 -25.68
C SER A 18 -27.53 -31.19 -24.59
N THR A 19 -28.40 -30.31 -25.06
CA THR A 19 -29.67 -29.91 -24.45
C THR A 19 -29.62 -29.25 -23.07
N GLU A 20 -29.72 -27.93 -23.12
CA GLU A 20 -30.26 -27.08 -22.06
C GLU A 20 -31.55 -27.70 -21.46
N GLN A 21 -31.45 -28.15 -20.21
CA GLN A 21 -32.58 -28.16 -19.28
C GLN A 21 -32.16 -27.36 -18.05
N SER A 22 -32.54 -26.08 -18.11
CA SER A 22 -33.01 -25.24 -16.99
C SER A 22 -32.99 -25.89 -15.60
N SER A 23 -31.87 -25.73 -14.87
CA SER A 23 -31.81 -25.95 -13.41
C SER A 23 -31.97 -24.62 -12.66
N SER A 24 -33.10 -23.93 -12.90
CA SER A 24 -33.54 -22.78 -12.09
C SER A 24 -34.24 -23.19 -10.78
N ALA A 25 -34.11 -24.45 -10.35
CA ALA A 25 -34.81 -25.02 -9.20
C ALA A 25 -33.84 -25.59 -8.15
N ASN A 26 -33.05 -24.75 -7.48
CA ASN A 26 -32.46 -25.13 -6.17
C ASN A 26 -31.94 -23.98 -5.29
N ARG A 27 -32.50 -22.76 -5.39
CA ARG A 27 -32.06 -21.63 -4.54
C ARG A 27 -32.70 -21.57 -3.15
N ASN A 28 -33.67 -22.43 -2.85
CA ASN A 28 -34.42 -22.41 -1.59
C ASN A 28 -34.37 -23.78 -0.88
N LYS A 29 -33.19 -24.33 -0.62
CA LYS A 29 -33.05 -25.28 0.50
C LYS A 29 -32.71 -24.49 1.75
N PRO A 30 -33.52 -24.56 2.83
CA PRO A 30 -33.10 -24.01 4.12
C PRO A 30 -31.79 -24.70 4.49
N GLN A 31 -30.72 -23.92 4.66
CA GLN A 31 -29.44 -24.44 5.14
C GLN A 31 -29.71 -25.15 6.49
N PRO A 32 -29.29 -26.41 6.65
CA PRO A 32 -29.37 -27.06 7.95
C PRO A 32 -28.57 -26.22 8.95
N GLN A 33 -29.26 -25.71 9.97
CA GLN A 33 -28.63 -25.05 11.12
C GLN A 33 -27.66 -26.07 11.74
N GLY A 34 -26.36 -25.90 11.49
CA GLY A 34 -25.31 -26.78 12.02
C GLY A 34 -24.38 -27.44 10.99
N ALA A 35 -24.45 -27.11 9.69
CA ALA A 35 -23.41 -27.57 8.76
C ALA A 35 -22.02 -27.06 9.22
N PRO A 36 -21.01 -27.93 9.35
CA PRO A 36 -19.72 -27.54 9.89
C PRO A 36 -19.03 -26.58 8.91
N VAL A 37 -18.75 -25.36 9.38
CA VAL A 37 -18.18 -24.28 8.58
C VAL A 37 -16.79 -24.68 8.09
N ASP A 38 -16.57 -24.64 6.78
CA ASP A 38 -15.23 -24.76 6.19
C ASP A 38 -14.44 -23.47 6.51
N VAL A 39 -13.61 -23.55 7.56
CA VAL A 39 -12.84 -22.44 8.11
C VAL A 39 -11.71 -22.05 7.16
N GLU A 40 -11.10 -23.04 6.50
CA GLU A 40 -10.02 -22.83 5.54
C GLU A 40 -10.49 -22.07 4.30
N TYR A 41 -11.63 -22.49 3.72
CA TYR A 41 -12.25 -21.77 2.61
C TYR A 41 -12.63 -20.34 3.01
N SER A 42 -13.21 -20.17 4.21
CA SER A 42 -13.54 -18.84 4.76
C SER A 42 -12.30 -17.94 4.89
N ALA A 43 -11.17 -18.49 5.34
CA ALA A 43 -9.91 -17.76 5.46
C ALA A 43 -9.39 -17.29 4.09
N HIS A 44 -9.37 -18.17 3.10
CA HIS A 44 -8.95 -17.82 1.73
C HIS A 44 -9.87 -16.79 1.08
N ALA A 45 -11.19 -16.91 1.25
CA ALA A 45 -12.14 -15.94 0.73
C ALA A 45 -11.91 -14.54 1.32
N LYS A 46 -11.67 -14.44 2.64
CA LYS A 46 -11.35 -13.17 3.31
C LYS A 46 -10.03 -12.57 2.84
N PHE A 47 -9.02 -13.40 2.60
CA PHE A 47 -7.75 -12.96 2.02
C PHE A 47 -7.94 -12.39 0.61
N LEU A 48 -8.66 -13.11 -0.25
CA LEU A 48 -8.95 -12.66 -1.62
C LEU A 48 -9.71 -11.33 -1.64
N GLN A 49 -10.68 -11.16 -0.75
CA GLN A 49 -11.44 -9.91 -0.62
C GLN A 49 -10.54 -8.69 -0.34
N GLN A 50 -9.51 -8.86 0.48
CA GLN A 50 -8.55 -7.78 0.78
C GLN A 50 -7.56 -7.57 -0.37
N MET A 51 -7.05 -8.67 -0.93
CA MET A 51 -6.06 -8.63 -2.01
C MET A 51 -6.61 -8.07 -3.31
N GLU A 52 -7.89 -8.33 -3.62
CA GLU A 52 -8.56 -7.78 -4.81
C GLU A 52 -8.47 -6.25 -4.81
N ILE A 53 -8.79 -5.60 -3.68
CA ILE A 53 -8.79 -4.15 -3.55
C ILE A 53 -7.36 -3.60 -3.71
N TYR A 54 -6.39 -4.22 -3.05
CA TYR A 54 -4.98 -3.82 -3.15
C TYR A 54 -4.46 -3.94 -4.59
N LYS A 55 -4.70 -5.08 -5.26
CA LYS A 55 -4.25 -5.31 -6.64
C LYS A 55 -4.95 -4.37 -7.63
N THR A 56 -6.24 -4.13 -7.42
CA THR A 56 -7.03 -3.17 -8.23
C THR A 56 -6.46 -1.77 -8.11
N LEU A 57 -6.20 -1.30 -6.88
CA LEU A 57 -5.63 0.02 -6.64
C LEU A 57 -4.22 0.14 -7.25
N LYS A 58 -3.36 -0.87 -7.07
CA LYS A 58 -2.02 -0.90 -7.66
C LYS A 58 -2.06 -0.80 -9.19
N LEU A 59 -2.95 -1.55 -9.84
CA LEU A 59 -3.10 -1.51 -11.30
C LEU A 59 -3.65 -0.16 -11.77
N ALA A 60 -4.64 0.39 -11.06
CA ALA A 60 -5.23 1.68 -11.37
C ALA A 60 -4.20 2.81 -11.26
N ILE A 61 -3.37 2.80 -10.21
CA ILE A 61 -2.26 3.74 -10.04
C ILE A 61 -1.29 3.63 -11.20
N LYS A 62 -0.90 2.40 -11.56
CA LYS A 62 0.06 2.16 -12.65
C LYS A 62 -0.37 2.74 -13.99
N ARG A 63 -1.68 2.78 -14.25
CA ARG A 63 -2.28 3.31 -15.50
C ARG A 63 -2.91 4.70 -15.33
N ALA A 64 -2.76 5.33 -14.18
CA ALA A 64 -3.47 6.55 -13.80
C ALA A 64 -5.00 6.50 -14.05
N ASP A 65 -5.64 5.36 -13.80
CA ASP A 65 -7.10 5.23 -13.89
C ASP A 65 -7.77 5.85 -12.66
N ILE A 66 -8.01 7.16 -12.77
CA ILE A 66 -8.65 7.99 -11.75
C ILE A 66 -10.05 7.46 -11.39
N GLY A 67 -10.78 6.89 -12.36
CA GLY A 67 -12.12 6.34 -12.13
C GLY A 67 -12.11 5.13 -11.20
N ILE A 68 -11.16 4.21 -11.39
CA ILE A 68 -10.97 3.06 -10.50
C ILE A 68 -10.40 3.51 -9.15
N ILE A 69 -9.41 4.40 -9.12
CA ILE A 69 -8.84 4.93 -7.86
C ILE A 69 -9.93 5.53 -6.99
N ARG A 70 -10.79 6.36 -7.58
CA ARG A 70 -11.94 6.96 -6.89
C ARG A 70 -12.80 5.88 -6.23
N ARG A 71 -13.21 4.85 -6.97
CA ARG A 71 -14.02 3.74 -6.41
C ARG A 71 -13.28 2.92 -5.35
N ALA A 72 -11.97 2.77 -5.49
CA ALA A 72 -11.15 2.03 -4.55
C ALA A 72 -11.12 2.71 -3.16
N PHE A 73 -11.11 4.05 -3.09
CA PHE A 73 -11.12 4.76 -1.80
C PHE A 73 -12.34 4.41 -0.94
N ALA A 74 -13.54 4.28 -1.54
CA ALA A 74 -14.73 3.88 -0.80
C ALA A 74 -14.60 2.47 -0.19
N ARG A 75 -13.95 1.55 -0.91
CA ARG A 75 -13.64 0.20 -0.39
C ARG A 75 -12.56 0.24 0.69
N CYS A 76 -11.55 1.12 0.55
CA CYS A 76 -10.52 1.34 1.56
C CYS A 76 -11.12 1.83 2.89
N CYS A 77 -12.17 2.66 2.87
CA CYS A 77 -12.88 3.06 4.09
C CYS A 77 -13.35 1.85 4.90
N LEU A 78 -13.98 0.87 4.26
CA LEU A 78 -14.45 -0.33 4.92
C LEU A 78 -13.29 -1.16 5.49
N LEU A 79 -12.23 -1.36 4.69
CA LEU A 79 -11.07 -2.13 5.12
C LEU A 79 -10.38 -1.50 6.33
N PHE A 80 -10.12 -0.19 6.30
CA PHE A 80 -9.38 0.48 7.37
C PHE A 80 -10.19 0.61 8.67
N HIS A 81 -11.50 0.81 8.57
CA HIS A 81 -12.39 0.74 9.73
C HIS A 81 -12.39 -0.65 10.38
N GLY A 82 -12.37 -1.72 9.59
CA GLY A 82 -12.29 -3.08 10.11
C GLY A 82 -10.93 -3.46 10.69
N SER A 83 -9.84 -2.85 10.19
CA SER A 83 -8.46 -3.22 10.52
C SER A 83 -7.83 -2.46 11.69
N ASN A 84 -8.63 -1.74 12.50
CA ASN A 84 -8.16 -0.86 13.59
C ASN A 84 -7.18 0.24 13.16
N LYS A 85 -7.18 0.63 11.89
CA LYS A 85 -6.27 1.65 11.35
C LYS A 85 -7.00 2.99 11.27
N SER A 86 -7.29 3.58 12.43
CA SER A 86 -8.11 4.80 12.59
C SER A 86 -7.65 5.98 11.72
N LYS A 87 -6.34 6.26 11.68
CA LYS A 87 -5.77 7.35 10.86
C LYS A 87 -6.05 7.14 9.37
N TYR A 88 -5.79 5.94 8.86
CA TYR A 88 -6.05 5.58 7.46
C TYR A 88 -7.55 5.51 7.15
N ALA A 89 -8.37 5.08 8.10
CA ALA A 89 -9.82 5.08 7.99
C ALA A 89 -10.35 6.52 7.83
N PHE A 90 -9.92 7.44 8.69
CA PHE A 90 -10.26 8.85 8.61
C PHE A 90 -9.79 9.47 7.29
N LEU A 91 -8.53 9.24 6.88
CA LEU A 91 -8.00 9.76 5.62
C LEU A 91 -8.79 9.22 4.42
N SER A 92 -9.14 7.94 4.41
CA SER A 92 -9.94 7.36 3.32
C SER A 92 -11.36 7.94 3.27
N LEU A 93 -11.97 8.25 4.43
CA LEU A 93 -13.25 8.95 4.51
C LEU A 93 -13.13 10.39 3.99
N TYR A 94 -12.08 11.11 4.37
CA TYR A 94 -11.81 12.45 3.87
C TYR A 94 -11.65 12.47 2.34
N MET A 95 -10.82 11.56 1.82
CA MET A 95 -10.64 11.40 0.37
C MET A 95 -11.93 11.01 -0.34
N THR A 96 -12.72 10.11 0.24
CA THR A 96 -14.03 9.72 -0.32
C THR A 96 -14.99 10.90 -0.33
N TRP A 97 -15.06 11.66 0.77
CA TRP A 97 -15.91 12.83 0.89
C TRP A 97 -15.55 13.89 -0.16
N ILE A 98 -14.28 14.30 -0.26
CA ILE A 98 -13.88 15.35 -1.19
C ILE A 98 -13.92 14.90 -2.65
N THR A 99 -13.74 13.62 -2.97
CA THR A 99 -13.66 13.13 -4.36
C THR A 99 -14.93 12.46 -4.90
N GLN A 100 -15.92 12.18 -4.05
CA GLN A 100 -17.16 11.48 -4.45
C GLN A 100 -18.44 12.18 -4.03
N THR A 101 -18.36 13.31 -3.32
CA THR A 101 -19.53 14.09 -2.92
C THR A 101 -19.48 15.50 -3.53
N PRO A 102 -20.58 16.27 -3.49
CA PRO A 102 -20.59 17.67 -3.92
C PRO A 102 -19.75 18.63 -3.07
N ALA A 103 -18.93 18.14 -2.13
CA ALA A 103 -18.02 18.96 -1.34
C ALA A 103 -16.93 19.65 -2.17
N ALA A 104 -16.61 19.11 -3.36
CA ALA A 104 -15.73 19.72 -4.35
C ALA A 104 -16.35 19.60 -5.74
N ASP A 105 -16.07 20.58 -6.61
CA ASP A 105 -16.49 20.54 -8.02
C ASP A 105 -15.80 19.39 -8.76
N GLN A 106 -16.41 18.88 -9.83
CA GLN A 106 -15.86 17.73 -10.57
C GLN A 106 -14.45 17.98 -11.10
N GLU A 107 -14.15 19.21 -11.53
CA GLU A 107 -12.82 19.62 -11.96
C GLU A 107 -11.81 19.55 -10.81
N LEU A 108 -12.19 20.05 -9.63
CA LEU A 108 -11.37 19.99 -8.42
C LEU A 108 -11.18 18.54 -7.94
N GLN A 109 -12.23 17.71 -7.96
CA GLN A 109 -12.14 16.28 -7.65
C GLN A 109 -11.12 15.57 -8.55
N HIS A 110 -11.19 15.85 -9.85
CA HIS A 110 -10.26 15.28 -10.82
C HIS A 110 -8.83 15.78 -10.58
N ALA A 111 -8.65 17.09 -10.36
CA ALA A 111 -7.35 17.68 -10.09
C ALA A 111 -6.71 17.12 -8.82
N ILE A 112 -7.47 16.93 -7.73
CA ILE A 112 -6.97 16.32 -6.48
C ILE A 112 -6.43 14.90 -6.75
N LEU A 113 -7.20 14.08 -7.47
CA LEU A 113 -6.80 12.69 -7.77
C LEU A 113 -5.62 12.63 -8.75
N ALA A 114 -5.62 13.47 -9.78
CA ALA A 114 -4.54 13.56 -10.76
C ALA A 114 -3.23 14.01 -10.12
N ASN A 115 -3.26 15.02 -9.24
CA ASN A 115 -2.08 15.50 -8.50
C ASN A 115 -1.53 14.47 -7.49
N GLY A 116 -2.35 13.48 -7.11
CA GLY A 116 -1.89 12.35 -6.28
C GLY A 116 -0.97 11.37 -7.02
N LEU A 117 -0.84 11.51 -8.35
CA LEU A 117 -0.05 10.63 -9.20
C LEU A 117 1.05 11.41 -9.91
N VAL A 118 2.16 10.72 -10.17
CA VAL A 118 3.29 11.26 -10.91
C VAL A 118 3.84 10.23 -11.90
N ASN A 119 4.30 10.71 -13.05
CA ASN A 119 4.94 9.89 -14.05
C ASN A 119 6.26 10.52 -14.51
N LEU A 120 7.37 10.04 -13.95
CA LEU A 120 8.70 10.55 -14.27
C LEU A 120 9.23 10.03 -15.62
N ARG A 121 8.74 8.88 -16.10
CA ARG A 121 9.25 8.21 -17.31
C ARG A 121 8.42 8.50 -18.56
N GLY A 122 7.20 9.01 -18.40
CA GLY A 122 6.26 9.26 -19.50
C GLY A 122 5.66 8.01 -20.15
N ALA A 123 5.93 6.81 -19.64
CA ALA A 123 5.32 5.57 -20.15
C ALA A 123 3.91 5.35 -19.53
N GLU A 124 3.05 4.63 -20.23
CA GLU A 124 1.65 4.45 -19.84
C GLU A 124 1.49 3.67 -18.51
N ASP A 125 2.44 2.78 -18.19
CA ASP A 125 2.43 1.92 -17.00
C ASP A 125 3.44 2.35 -15.92
N SER A 126 4.04 3.54 -16.09
CA SER A 126 5.08 4.05 -15.18
C SER A 126 4.58 5.06 -14.16
N TRP A 127 3.27 5.22 -14.01
CA TRP A 127 2.69 6.05 -12.95
C TRP A 127 2.91 5.43 -11.57
N PHE A 128 3.04 6.29 -10.57
CA PHE A 128 3.12 5.94 -9.15
C PHE A 128 2.64 7.10 -8.27
N GLU A 129 2.50 6.83 -6.97
CA GLU A 129 1.96 7.74 -5.99
C GLU A 129 2.93 8.91 -5.71
N MET A 130 2.41 10.14 -5.67
CA MET A 130 3.21 11.33 -5.31
C MET A 130 3.82 11.19 -3.91
N ASP A 131 3.06 10.61 -2.96
CA ASP A 131 3.55 10.35 -1.60
C ASP A 131 4.78 9.43 -1.59
N ARG A 132 4.78 8.41 -2.46
CA ARG A 132 5.92 7.53 -2.63
C ARG A 132 7.14 8.25 -3.20
N LEU A 133 6.93 9.22 -4.11
CA LEU A 133 8.02 10.07 -4.60
C LEU A 133 8.61 10.89 -3.44
N ASN A 134 7.75 11.49 -2.61
CA ASN A 134 8.17 12.26 -1.44
C ASN A 134 8.93 11.39 -0.43
N GLU A 135 8.48 10.16 -0.17
CA GLU A 135 9.17 9.20 0.68
C GLU A 135 10.58 8.89 0.15
N PHE A 136 10.69 8.63 -1.16
CA PHE A 136 11.99 8.40 -1.80
C PHE A 136 12.92 9.61 -1.68
N PHE A 137 12.42 10.82 -1.93
CA PHE A 137 13.20 12.04 -1.74
C PHE A 137 13.65 12.22 -0.29
N ASN A 138 12.77 11.98 0.68
CA ASN A 138 13.11 12.06 2.10
C ASN A 138 14.20 11.06 2.50
N LEU A 139 14.15 9.83 1.98
CA LEU A 139 15.18 8.81 2.22
C LEU A 139 16.53 9.21 1.60
N GLN A 140 16.52 9.70 0.36
CA GLN A 140 17.71 10.20 -0.33
C GLN A 140 18.36 11.35 0.45
N MET A 141 17.56 12.31 0.91
CA MET A 141 18.03 13.42 1.75
C MET A 141 18.67 12.92 3.04
N LYS A 142 18.00 12.03 3.79
CA LYS A 142 18.56 11.45 5.02
C LYS A 142 19.89 10.73 4.76
N THR A 143 19.98 9.99 3.67
CA THR A 143 21.21 9.26 3.29
C THR A 143 22.35 10.22 2.99
N LEU A 144 22.10 11.28 2.23
CA LEU A 144 23.10 12.28 1.87
C LEU A 144 23.52 13.14 3.07
N MET A 145 22.61 13.41 4.01
CA MET A 145 22.95 14.08 5.27
C MET A 145 23.81 13.19 6.17
N ALA A 146 23.49 11.89 6.26
CA ALA A 146 24.24 10.94 7.08
C ALA A 146 25.69 10.74 6.58
N THR A 147 25.93 10.78 5.27
CA THR A 147 27.28 10.63 4.70
C THR A 147 28.16 11.88 4.85
N ARG A 148 27.57 13.06 5.11
CA ARG A 148 28.28 14.34 5.23
C ARG A 148 28.52 14.80 6.67
N ARG A 149 28.55 13.86 7.62
CA ARG A 149 28.67 14.08 9.07
C ARG A 149 29.86 14.96 9.52
N THR A 150 30.81 15.27 8.63
CA THR A 150 32.03 16.06 8.90
C THR A 150 32.14 17.38 8.10
N SER A 151 31.16 17.76 7.29
CA SER A 151 31.26 19.00 6.51
C SER A 151 30.76 20.22 7.28
N SER A 152 31.52 21.32 7.29
CA SER A 152 31.14 22.66 7.81
C SER A 152 30.02 23.35 7.00
N ILE A 153 29.23 22.58 6.26
CA ILE A 153 28.20 23.07 5.35
C ILE A 153 26.92 23.21 6.15
N ASP A 154 26.36 24.41 6.14
CA ASP A 154 25.07 24.72 6.72
C ASP A 154 23.96 23.78 6.20
N VAL A 155 23.05 23.37 7.09
CA VAL A 155 21.97 22.41 6.80
C VAL A 155 21.06 22.93 5.70
N ALA A 156 20.78 24.23 5.64
CA ALA A 156 19.94 24.80 4.58
C ALA A 156 20.64 24.76 3.21
N THR A 157 21.95 25.00 3.19
CA THR A 157 22.77 24.85 1.99
C THR A 157 22.83 23.39 1.55
N LEU A 158 23.01 22.46 2.49
CA LEU A 158 23.02 21.03 2.22
C LEU A 158 21.69 20.53 1.67
N PHE A 159 20.57 20.96 2.26
CA PHE A 159 19.23 20.66 1.80
C PHE A 159 19.01 21.18 0.37
N ARG A 160 19.38 22.45 0.11
CA ARG A 160 19.24 23.05 -1.23
C ARG A 160 20.05 22.32 -2.28
N THR A 161 21.31 22.00 -1.98
CA THR A 161 22.14 21.20 -2.89
C THR A 161 21.52 19.84 -3.10
N THR A 162 21.15 19.14 -2.03
CA THR A 162 20.60 17.78 -2.13
C THR A 162 19.28 17.74 -2.91
N ALA A 163 18.36 18.68 -2.69
CA ALA A 163 17.10 18.75 -3.41
C ALA A 163 17.30 18.97 -4.92
N LEU A 164 18.30 19.76 -5.31
CA LEU A 164 18.65 20.01 -6.71
C LEU A 164 19.40 18.83 -7.35
N THR A 165 20.15 18.08 -6.54
CA THR A 165 21.09 17.08 -7.06
C THR A 165 20.65 15.63 -6.90
N ALA A 166 19.68 15.33 -6.03
CA ALA A 166 19.32 13.97 -5.66
C ALA A 166 18.91 13.09 -6.85
N SER A 167 18.12 13.62 -7.79
CA SER A 167 17.66 12.85 -8.96
C SER A 167 18.83 12.45 -9.85
N TYR A 168 19.69 13.38 -10.26
CA TYR A 168 20.82 13.07 -11.14
C TYR A 168 21.96 12.35 -10.42
N CYS A 169 22.23 12.66 -9.14
CA CYS A 169 23.30 12.02 -8.39
C CYS A 169 23.01 10.55 -8.16
N THR A 170 21.73 10.15 -8.07
CA THR A 170 21.34 8.74 -7.93
C THR A 170 21.67 7.98 -9.21
N ASP A 171 21.22 8.46 -10.37
CA ASP A 171 21.49 7.83 -11.66
C ASP A 171 23.00 7.79 -11.98
N LEU A 172 23.72 8.86 -11.65
CA LEU A 172 25.17 8.94 -11.81
C LEU A 172 25.89 7.94 -10.88
N LYS A 173 25.45 7.85 -9.62
CA LYS A 173 25.99 6.88 -8.66
C LYS A 173 25.78 5.45 -9.17
N GLU A 174 24.57 5.10 -9.61
CA GLU A 174 24.27 3.78 -10.18
C GLU A 174 25.14 3.48 -11.41
N SER A 175 25.32 4.47 -12.30
CA SER A 175 26.16 4.34 -13.49
C SER A 175 27.65 4.13 -13.14
N ILE A 176 28.15 4.85 -12.13
CA ILE A 176 29.52 4.71 -11.62
C ILE A 176 29.71 3.34 -10.98
N GLU A 177 28.82 2.96 -10.07
CA GLU A 177 28.80 1.64 -9.41
C GLU A 177 28.84 0.51 -10.44
N GLN A 178 27.96 0.57 -11.45
CA GLN A 178 27.94 -0.39 -12.54
C GLN A 178 29.25 -0.43 -13.35
N ALA A 179 29.86 0.72 -13.62
CA ALA A 179 31.12 0.81 -14.37
C ALA A 179 32.31 0.22 -13.59
N PHE A 180 32.31 0.34 -12.26
CA PHE A 180 33.38 -0.18 -11.39
C PHE A 180 33.11 -1.59 -10.86
N GLY A 181 31.95 -2.17 -11.17
CA GLY A 181 31.55 -3.50 -10.71
C GLY A 181 31.19 -3.56 -9.22
N GLU A 182 31.21 -2.43 -8.52
CA GLU A 182 30.71 -2.32 -7.16
C GLU A 182 29.21 -2.12 -7.21
N HIS A 183 28.46 -2.93 -6.46
CA HIS A 183 27.03 -2.72 -6.28
C HIS A 183 26.84 -2.39 -4.81
N THR A 184 26.65 -1.11 -4.49
CA THR A 184 26.10 -0.81 -3.17
C THR A 184 24.69 -1.38 -3.18
N ASN A 185 24.31 -2.17 -2.17
CA ASN A 185 22.96 -2.73 -2.01
C ASN A 185 21.91 -1.62 -1.73
N SER A 186 21.92 -0.55 -2.53
CA SER A 186 21.02 0.58 -2.54
C SER A 186 19.74 0.28 -3.34
N THR A 187 19.78 -0.74 -4.19
CA THR A 187 18.58 -1.39 -4.69
C THR A 187 17.90 -2.02 -3.49
N HIS A 188 16.80 -1.41 -3.03
CA HIS A 188 15.72 -2.19 -2.45
C HIS A 188 15.49 -3.34 -3.42
N THR A 189 15.94 -4.54 -3.08
CA THR A 189 15.54 -5.74 -3.79
C THR A 189 14.04 -5.70 -3.66
N ALA A 190 13.34 -5.29 -4.72
CA ALA A 190 11.91 -5.39 -4.79
C ALA A 190 11.69 -6.88 -4.66
N LYS A 191 11.41 -7.35 -3.43
CA LYS A 191 11.22 -8.76 -3.11
C LYS A 191 10.32 -9.28 -4.21
N ASP A 192 10.80 -10.23 -5.01
CA ASP A 192 10.04 -10.65 -6.18
C ASP A 192 8.76 -11.31 -5.67
N VAL A 193 7.70 -10.50 -5.63
CA VAL A 193 6.39 -10.89 -5.13
C VAL A 193 5.83 -11.99 -6.04
N SER A 194 6.38 -12.17 -7.25
CA SER A 194 5.99 -13.25 -8.16
C SER A 194 6.25 -14.61 -7.55
N ASP A 195 7.38 -14.80 -6.87
CA ASP A 195 7.70 -16.08 -6.23
C ASP A 195 6.83 -16.32 -5.00
N ASP A 196 6.60 -15.29 -4.18
CA ASP A 196 5.66 -15.38 -3.05
C ASP A 196 4.24 -15.70 -3.54
N VAL A 197 3.77 -15.05 -4.63
CA VAL A 197 2.45 -15.28 -5.22
C VAL A 197 2.35 -16.66 -5.86
N ARG A 198 3.39 -17.11 -6.56
CA ARG A 198 3.45 -18.48 -7.13
C ARG A 198 3.43 -19.52 -6.01
N ASN A 199 4.20 -19.32 -4.95
CA ASN A 199 4.23 -20.21 -3.79
C ASN A 199 2.86 -20.22 -3.09
N LEU A 200 2.22 -19.07 -2.95
CA LEU A 200 0.88 -18.98 -2.38
C LEU A 200 -0.16 -19.69 -3.28
N ALA A 201 -0.13 -19.46 -4.59
CA ALA A 201 -1.03 -20.12 -5.54
C ALA A 201 -0.80 -21.64 -5.56
N PHE A 202 0.47 -22.06 -5.52
CA PHE A 202 0.85 -23.47 -5.43
C PHE A 202 0.36 -24.10 -4.12
N GLN A 203 0.50 -23.42 -2.98
CA GLN A 203 -0.03 -23.90 -1.70
C GLN A 203 -1.54 -24.03 -1.74
N ILE A 204 -2.25 -23.02 -2.24
CA ILE A 204 -3.72 -23.03 -2.33
C ILE A 204 -4.23 -24.13 -3.28
N TYR A 205 -3.51 -24.38 -4.38
CA TYR A 205 -3.81 -25.48 -5.30
C TYR A 205 -3.50 -26.84 -4.67
N SER A 206 -2.32 -26.99 -4.06
CA SER A 206 -1.88 -28.23 -3.42
C SER A 206 -2.72 -28.62 -2.21
N SER A 207 -3.30 -27.64 -1.51
CA SER A 207 -4.23 -27.88 -0.40
C SER A 207 -5.63 -28.29 -0.89
N GLY A 208 -5.91 -28.25 -2.20
CA GLY A 208 -7.22 -28.57 -2.77
C GLY A 208 -8.31 -27.60 -2.28
N SER A 209 -7.94 -26.37 -1.91
CA SER A 209 -8.84 -25.45 -1.21
C SER A 209 -9.76 -24.64 -2.13
N ILE A 210 -9.51 -24.68 -3.44
CA ILE A 210 -10.35 -24.03 -4.46
C ILE A 210 -11.28 -25.03 -5.16
N ASP A 211 -10.90 -26.32 -5.24
CA ASP A 211 -11.56 -27.24 -6.17
C ASP A 211 -12.96 -27.67 -5.70
N GLU A 212 -13.19 -27.87 -4.39
CA GLU A 212 -14.50 -28.21 -3.83
C GLU A 212 -14.65 -27.71 -2.37
N ARG A 213 -15.82 -27.15 -2.02
CA ARG A 213 -16.14 -26.78 -0.63
C ARG A 213 -16.36 -28.07 0.16
N LYS A 214 -15.35 -28.46 0.95
CA LYS A 214 -15.43 -29.62 1.84
C LYS A 214 -15.92 -29.17 3.22
N ASP A 215 -17.05 -29.70 3.65
CA ASP A 215 -17.62 -29.36 4.96
C ASP A 215 -16.65 -29.72 6.10
N GLY A 216 -16.49 -28.79 7.07
CA GLY A 216 -15.78 -29.05 8.33
C GLY A 216 -14.25 -29.05 8.32
N ARG A 217 -13.58 -28.48 7.31
CA ARG A 217 -12.13 -28.25 7.38
C ARG A 217 -11.79 -27.17 8.40
N ASP A 218 -10.85 -27.48 9.29
CA ASP A 218 -10.27 -26.52 10.22
C ASP A 218 -8.99 -25.90 9.62
N SER A 219 -8.67 -24.68 10.05
CA SER A 219 -7.47 -23.96 9.63
C SER A 219 -6.76 -23.38 10.86
N PRO A 220 -5.42 -23.50 10.94
CA PRO A 220 -4.65 -22.87 12.02
C PRO A 220 -4.74 -21.33 11.94
N PHE A 221 -5.13 -20.78 10.79
CA PHE A 221 -5.28 -19.36 10.58
C PHE A 221 -6.75 -18.99 10.35
N GLN A 222 -7.30 -18.23 11.28
CA GLN A 222 -8.68 -17.73 11.25
C GLN A 222 -8.69 -16.21 11.16
N PRO A 223 -8.58 -15.63 9.95
CA PRO A 223 -8.52 -14.19 9.81
C PRO A 223 -9.86 -13.56 10.24
N PRO A 224 -9.81 -12.39 10.90
CA PRO A 224 -11.01 -11.64 11.23
C PRO A 224 -11.71 -11.21 9.94
N ASP A 225 -13.05 -11.14 10.00
CA ASP A 225 -13.83 -10.56 8.90
C ASP A 225 -13.76 -9.03 8.98
N ILE A 226 -12.71 -8.48 8.35
CA ILE A 226 -12.44 -7.04 8.31
C ILE A 226 -13.58 -6.29 7.61
N VAL A 227 -14.18 -6.85 6.56
CA VAL A 227 -15.22 -6.14 5.81
C VAL A 227 -16.51 -6.09 6.60
N SER A 228 -16.97 -7.19 7.18
CA SER A 228 -18.17 -7.18 8.03
C SER A 228 -17.98 -6.26 9.23
N ARG A 229 -16.79 -6.29 9.86
CA ARG A 229 -16.45 -5.37 10.95
C ARG A 229 -16.42 -3.91 10.49
N GLY A 230 -15.86 -3.64 9.31
CA GLY A 230 -15.85 -2.32 8.68
C GLY A 230 -17.25 -1.78 8.45
N CYS A 231 -18.15 -2.61 7.89
CA CYS A 231 -19.56 -2.26 7.69
C CYS A 231 -20.28 -1.93 9.00
N ALA A 232 -19.97 -2.62 10.10
CA ALA A 232 -20.55 -2.32 11.40
C ALA A 232 -20.02 -0.98 11.98
N LEU A 233 -18.75 -0.66 11.75
CA LEU A 233 -18.08 0.51 12.35
C LEU A 233 -18.17 1.79 11.51
N ILE A 234 -18.44 1.68 10.20
CA ILE A 234 -18.40 2.83 9.28
C ILE A 234 -19.41 3.92 9.65
N VAL A 235 -20.59 3.55 10.15
CA VAL A 235 -21.64 4.50 10.54
C VAL A 235 -21.14 5.42 11.65
N ASN A 236 -20.54 4.85 12.70
CA ASN A 236 -19.95 5.62 13.80
C ASN A 236 -18.76 6.46 13.31
N GLY A 237 -17.98 5.92 12.37
CA GLY A 237 -16.89 6.64 11.70
C GLY A 237 -17.37 7.89 10.99
N VAL A 238 -18.46 7.78 10.21
CA VAL A 238 -19.07 8.89 9.47
C VAL A 238 -19.67 9.93 10.42
N ILE A 239 -20.32 9.52 11.52
CA ILE A 239 -20.83 10.45 12.53
C ILE A 239 -19.69 11.27 13.13
N ARG A 240 -18.60 10.60 13.53
CA ARG A 240 -17.39 11.27 14.04
C ARG A 240 -16.79 12.21 12.99
N PHE A 241 -16.68 11.75 11.75
CA PHE A 241 -16.15 12.55 10.65
C PHE A 241 -16.98 13.81 10.40
N ASN A 242 -18.31 13.70 10.34
CA ASN A 242 -19.20 14.84 10.13
C ASN A 242 -19.08 15.88 11.26
N LYS A 243 -19.01 15.41 12.51
CA LYS A 243 -18.80 16.29 13.67
C LYS A 243 -17.50 17.08 13.57
N LEU A 244 -16.41 16.41 13.18
CA LEU A 244 -15.09 17.04 13.10
C LEU A 244 -14.94 17.92 11.87
N VAL A 245 -15.17 17.37 10.68
CA VAL A 245 -14.80 18.01 9.41
C VAL A 245 -15.92 18.90 8.87
N VAL A 246 -17.15 18.38 8.84
CA VAL A 246 -18.28 19.11 8.22
C VAL A 246 -18.80 20.23 9.12
N HIS A 247 -18.82 19.99 10.43
CA HIS A 247 -19.27 20.98 11.41
C HIS A 247 -18.14 21.85 11.99
N GLY A 248 -16.94 21.79 11.41
CA GLY A 248 -15.86 22.75 11.65
C GLY A 248 -15.15 22.64 13.00
N GLN A 249 -15.09 21.45 13.59
CA GLN A 249 -14.34 21.19 14.84
C GLN A 249 -12.94 20.60 14.60
N TRP A 250 -12.51 20.45 13.34
CA TRP A 250 -11.24 19.83 13.03
C TRP A 250 -10.08 20.81 13.19
N THR A 251 -9.22 20.56 14.18
CA THR A 251 -8.01 21.34 14.48
C THR A 251 -6.71 20.70 13.96
N GLY A 252 -6.79 19.58 13.24
CA GLY A 252 -5.62 18.86 12.70
C GLY A 252 -4.95 17.87 13.68
N ASP A 253 -4.96 18.16 14.98
CA ASP A 253 -4.17 17.41 15.98
C ASP A 253 -4.94 16.24 16.67
N GLU A 254 -6.25 16.14 16.50
CA GLU A 254 -7.11 15.16 17.22
C GLU A 254 -7.05 13.71 16.69
N LEU A 255 -6.15 13.42 15.74
CA LEU A 255 -5.95 12.06 15.22
C LEU A 255 -4.94 11.23 16.03
N ASP A 256 -4.32 11.80 17.07
CA ASP A 256 -3.32 11.14 17.92
C ASP A 256 -3.89 10.36 19.12
N ASP A 257 -5.20 10.42 19.37
CA ASP A 257 -5.84 9.73 20.51
C ASP A 257 -6.06 8.21 20.32
N SER A 258 -5.32 7.56 19.41
CA SER A 258 -5.20 6.10 19.43
C SER A 258 -3.90 5.69 20.11
N SER A 259 -3.98 5.47 21.42
CA SER A 259 -3.06 4.73 22.28
C SER A 259 -1.89 4.03 21.57
N GLY A 260 -0.67 4.55 21.76
CA GLY A 260 0.55 3.72 21.79
C GLY A 260 1.42 3.68 20.53
N LEU A 261 1.20 4.52 19.53
CA LEU A 261 2.22 4.77 18.51
C LEU A 261 2.60 6.23 18.59
N ALA A 262 3.73 6.48 19.25
CA ALA A 262 4.41 7.76 19.19
C ALA A 262 4.48 8.16 17.70
N SER A 263 3.79 9.25 17.37
CA SER A 263 4.28 10.15 16.34
C SER A 263 5.76 10.31 16.66
N THR A 264 6.65 9.83 15.80
CA THR A 264 8.08 10.10 15.96
C THR A 264 8.20 11.61 15.83
N SER A 265 8.15 12.30 16.97
CA SER A 265 8.36 13.73 17.00
C SER A 265 9.73 13.95 16.38
N ILE A 266 9.82 14.93 15.50
CA ILE A 266 11.09 15.31 14.90
C ILE A 266 12.11 15.76 15.98
N GLY A 267 11.66 15.97 17.23
CA GLY A 267 12.47 16.23 18.41
C GLY A 267 13.27 15.03 18.93
N VAL A 268 13.05 13.80 18.46
CA VAL A 268 13.96 12.67 18.77
C VAL A 268 15.33 12.83 18.07
N LEU A 269 15.46 13.76 17.13
CA LEU A 269 16.77 14.11 16.56
C LEU A 269 17.62 15.03 17.45
N ASP A 270 17.03 15.74 18.43
CA ASP A 270 17.82 16.62 19.32
C ASP A 270 18.56 15.80 20.39
N ASP A 271 18.04 14.65 20.81
CA ASP A 271 18.69 13.77 21.81
C ASP A 271 19.90 12.99 21.26
N TYR A 272 20.10 12.96 19.94
CA TYR A 272 21.30 12.36 19.33
C TYR A 272 22.41 13.37 19.03
N VAL A 273 22.21 14.67 19.32
CA VAL A 273 23.16 15.74 18.95
C VAL A 273 23.93 16.32 20.15
N THR A 274 23.54 16.12 21.41
CA THR A 274 24.32 16.67 22.53
C THR A 274 24.32 15.81 23.78
N LYS A 275 25.30 14.91 23.87
CA LYS A 275 26.10 14.70 25.09
C LYS A 275 27.53 14.38 24.67
N GLU A 276 28.35 15.41 24.50
CA GLU A 276 29.79 15.22 24.69
C GLU A 276 30.01 14.75 26.14
N PRO A 277 30.88 13.76 26.41
CA PRO A 277 31.32 13.53 27.77
C PRO A 277 32.04 14.80 28.24
N GLU A 278 31.58 15.42 29.32
CA GLU A 278 32.32 16.49 29.98
C GLU A 278 33.69 15.93 30.38
N GLU A 279 34.73 16.30 29.62
CA GLU A 279 36.11 16.14 30.05
C GLU A 279 36.35 17.08 31.23
N ASP A 280 36.48 16.46 32.40
CA ASP A 280 36.78 17.06 33.68
C ASP A 280 38.18 17.73 33.63
N LYS A 281 38.23 18.99 33.19
CA LYS A 281 39.44 19.83 33.13
C LYS A 281 39.87 20.32 34.52
N SER A 282 40.09 19.39 35.45
CA SER A 282 40.51 19.72 36.82
C SER A 282 41.57 18.77 37.40
N ASN A 283 42.45 18.13 36.60
CA ASN A 283 43.57 17.37 37.19
C ASN A 283 44.81 17.15 36.27
N MET A 284 45.29 18.20 35.58
CA MET A 284 46.60 18.18 34.89
C MET A 284 47.52 19.29 35.41
N ALA A 285 47.62 19.38 36.73
CA ALA A 285 48.64 20.18 37.40
C ALA A 285 49.07 19.49 38.71
N THR A 286 49.61 18.27 38.64
CA THR A 286 50.55 17.68 39.63
C THR A 286 51.11 16.38 39.06
N LEU A 287 52.28 16.45 38.41
CA LEU A 287 53.30 15.37 38.38
C LEU A 287 54.52 15.88 37.58
N MET A 288 55.24 16.82 38.20
CA MET A 288 56.69 16.92 38.07
C MET A 288 57.27 16.41 39.39
N ILE A 289 57.77 15.18 39.40
CA ILE A 289 59.03 14.74 40.02
C ILE A 289 59.53 13.57 39.17
#